data_AF-A0A8C2JM05-F1
#
_entry.id   AF-A0A8C2JM05-F1
#
_cell.length_a   1.000
_cell.length_b   1.000
_cell.length_c   1.000
_cell.angle_alpha   90.00
_cell.angle_beta   90.00
_cell.angle_gamma   90.00
#
_symmetry.space_group_name_H-M   'P 1'
#
loop_
_entity.id
_entity.type
_entity.pdbx_description
1 polymer ?
#
loop_
_entity_poly.entity_id
_entity_poly.type
_entity_poly.pdbx_seq_one_letter_code
_entity_poly.pdbx_strand_id
1 'polypeptide(L)'
;MASTQQSAQEFLGNGHNLLTGSHLNCDPVIEALNQCKFFKTEDLNSIESADITQDKIKIILDLVISKGEEACYKFLKILDKKR
;
A
#
# COMPACT_ATOMS: atom_id res chain seq x y z
N MET A 1 6.93 19.58 -20.99
CA MET A 1 6.77 19.48 -19.53
C MET A 1 6.08 18.15 -19.27
N ALA A 2 6.84 17.12 -18.88
CA ALA A 2 6.33 15.78 -18.68
C ALA A 2 5.50 15.74 -17.39
N SER A 3 4.21 16.05 -17.48
CA SER A 3 3.26 15.64 -16.48
C SER A 3 3.10 14.13 -16.63
N THR A 4 3.93 13.36 -15.95
CA THR A 4 3.67 11.94 -15.77
C THR A 4 2.42 11.86 -14.90
N GLN A 5 1.27 11.66 -15.54
CA GLN A 5 0.10 11.07 -14.89
C GLN A 5 0.50 9.63 -14.54
N GLN A 6 1.43 9.45 -13.58
CA GLN A 6 1.76 8.12 -13.10
C GLN A 6 0.49 7.59 -12.45
N SER A 7 -0.04 6.50 -13.03
CA SER A 7 -1.17 5.80 -12.43
C SER A 7 -0.82 5.44 -10.99
N ALA A 8 -1.84 5.39 -10.14
CA ALA A 8 -1.66 5.01 -8.74
C ALA A 8 -0.87 3.70 -8.58
N GLN A 9 -1.08 2.77 -9.52
CA GLN A 9 -0.36 1.50 -9.60
C GLN A 9 1.12 1.67 -9.95
N GLU A 10 1.46 2.53 -10.90
CA GLU A 10 2.87 2.83 -11.23
C GLU A 10 3.56 3.61 -10.11
N PHE A 11 2.84 4.51 -9.43
CA PHE A 11 3.37 5.20 -8.26
C PHE A 11 3.63 4.24 -7.11
N LEU A 12 2.79 3.23 -6.90
CA LEU A 12 3.04 2.17 -5.91
C LEU A 12 4.15 1.22 -6.37
N GLY A 13 4.22 0.88 -7.66
CA GLY A 13 5.30 0.06 -8.22
C GLY A 13 6.68 0.70 -8.06
N ASN A 14 6.83 1.97 -8.45
CA ASN A 14 8.06 2.74 -8.23
C ASN A 14 8.25 3.10 -6.75
N GLY A 15 7.14 3.44 -6.08
CA GLY A 15 7.09 3.76 -4.67
C GLY A 15 7.42 2.57 -3.80
N HIS A 16 7.34 1.33 -4.28
CA HIS A 16 7.69 0.13 -3.53
C HIS A 16 9.11 0.23 -2.97
N ASN A 17 10.07 0.66 -3.78
CA ASN A 17 11.45 0.83 -3.33
C ASN A 17 11.61 2.03 -2.37
N LEU A 18 10.82 3.09 -2.58
CA LEU A 18 10.82 4.30 -1.76
C LEU A 18 10.14 4.09 -0.39
N LEU A 19 9.04 3.34 -0.35
CA LEU A 19 8.21 2.99 0.80
C LEU A 19 8.89 1.90 1.64
N THR A 20 9.58 0.97 0.98
CA THR A 20 10.43 -0.01 1.67
C THR A 20 11.61 0.72 2.30
N GLY A 21 12.29 1.62 1.58
CA GLY A 21 13.48 2.33 2.08
C GLY A 21 13.21 3.49 3.05
N SER A 22 12.08 4.17 2.94
CA SER A 22 11.69 5.24 3.86
C SER A 22 10.96 4.62 5.04
N HIS A 23 11.25 5.08 6.26
CA HIS A 23 10.60 4.67 7.50
C HIS A 23 9.11 5.07 7.51
N LEU A 24 8.32 4.47 6.64
CA LEU A 24 6.90 4.74 6.55
C LEU A 24 6.22 3.92 7.64
N ASN A 25 5.57 4.60 8.57
CA ASN A 25 4.79 3.91 9.60
C ASN A 25 3.67 3.10 8.95
N CYS A 26 3.79 1.78 9.01
CA CYS A 26 2.87 0.85 8.36
C CYS A 26 1.59 0.67 9.15
N ASP A 27 1.68 0.67 10.47
CA ASP A 27 0.53 0.57 11.39
C ASP A 27 -0.64 1.48 11.01
N PRO A 28 -0.48 2.81 10.83
CA PRO A 28 -1.60 3.69 10.49
C PRO A 28 -2.16 3.45 9.09
N VAL A 29 -1.37 2.91 8.16
CA VAL A 29 -1.80 2.59 6.79
C VAL A 29 -2.60 1.29 6.78
N ILE A 30 -2.09 0.26 7.45
CA ILE A 30 -2.76 -1.03 7.63
C ILE A 30 -4.08 -0.83 8.36
N GLU A 31 -4.10 -0.03 9.44
CA GLU A 31 -5.32 0.26 10.20
C GLU A 31 -6.37 0.94 9.33
N ALA A 32 -6.00 1.96 8.54
CA ALA A 32 -6.93 2.63 7.65
C ALA A 32 -7.47 1.70 6.54
N LEU A 33 -6.65 0.79 6.03
CA LEU A 33 -7.08 -0.21 5.03
C LEU A 33 -8.01 -1.25 5.64
N ASN A 34 -7.74 -1.67 6.87
CA ASN A 34 -8.62 -2.55 7.63
C ASN A 34 -9.97 -1.88 7.91
N GLN A 35 -9.97 -0.59 8.28
CA GLN A 35 -11.19 0.20 8.47
C GLN A 35 -12.01 0.34 7.17
N CYS A 36 -11.34 0.50 6.04
CA CYS A 36 -12.00 0.50 4.73
C CYS A 36 -12.45 -0.90 4.26
N LYS A 37 -12.24 -1.96 5.07
CA LYS A 37 -12.43 -3.38 4.70
C LYS A 37 -11.80 -3.70 3.35
N PHE A 38 -10.65 -3.08 3.09
CA PHE A 38 -9.98 -3.13 1.80
C PHE A 38 -9.36 -4.52 1.57
N PHE A 39 -8.79 -5.06 2.63
CA PHE A 39 -8.26 -6.41 2.72
C PHE A 39 -9.28 -7.33 3.37
N LYS A 40 -9.32 -8.57 2.90
CA LYS A 40 -10.05 -9.63 3.59
C LYS A 40 -9.23 -10.14 4.76
N THR A 41 -9.85 -10.91 5.64
CA THR A 41 -9.17 -11.54 6.78
C THR A 41 -8.02 -12.45 6.32
N GLU A 42 -8.18 -13.13 5.18
CA GLU A 42 -7.12 -13.95 4.54
C GLU A 42 -5.89 -13.10 4.17
N ASP A 43 -6.09 -11.95 3.55
CA ASP A 43 -5.04 -11.00 3.15
C ASP A 43 -4.32 -10.45 4.39
N LEU A 44 -5.08 -10.06 5.42
CA LEU A 44 -4.54 -9.55 6.68
C LEU A 44 -3.72 -10.61 7.41
N ASN A 45 -4.15 -11.87 7.39
CA ASN A 45 -3.39 -12.96 8.00
C ASN A 45 -2.05 -13.18 7.28
N SER A 46 -2.01 -13.09 5.94
CA SER A 46 -0.75 -13.15 5.19
C SER A 46 0.18 -11.98 5.52
N ILE A 47 -0.37 -10.78 5.73
CA ILE A 47 0.40 -9.62 6.17
C ILE A 47 0.91 -9.86 7.60
N GLU A 48 0.05 -10.27 8.54
CA GLU A 48 0.43 -10.48 9.95
C GLU A 48 1.47 -11.58 10.12
N SER A 49 1.45 -12.59 9.25
CA SER A 49 2.43 -13.68 9.18
C SER A 49 3.86 -13.21 8.83
N ALA A 50 4.01 -12.00 8.27
CA ALA A 50 5.33 -11.44 7.99
C ALA A 50 5.91 -10.75 9.25
N ASP A 51 7.05 -11.23 9.70
CA ASP A 51 7.76 -10.70 10.88
C ASP A 51 8.35 -9.30 10.62
N ILE A 52 8.81 -9.09 9.38
CA ILE A 52 9.48 -7.85 8.97
C ILE A 52 8.45 -6.86 8.40
N THR A 53 8.44 -5.63 8.93
CA THR A 53 7.58 -4.53 8.49
C THR A 53 7.73 -4.25 6.98
N GLN A 54 8.93 -4.37 6.43
CA GLN A 54 9.17 -4.22 4.99
C GLN A 54 8.49 -5.31 4.15
N ASP A 55 8.55 -6.57 4.57
CA ASP A 55 7.82 -7.66 3.90
C ASP A 55 6.31 -7.45 3.99
N LYS A 56 5.82 -6.96 5.13
CA LYS A 56 4.41 -6.55 5.29
C LYS A 56 3.99 -5.54 4.23
N ILE A 57 4.75 -4.46 4.06
CA ILE A 57 4.48 -3.43 3.04
C ILE A 57 4.44 -4.04 1.65
N LYS A 58 5.41 -4.91 1.35
CA LYS A 58 5.51 -5.55 0.04
C LYS A 58 4.27 -6.38 -0.27
N ILE A 59 3.82 -7.20 0.69
CA ILE A 59 2.60 -8.01 0.55
C ILE A 59 1.37 -7.10 0.38
N ILE A 60 1.24 -6.04 1.17
CA ILE A 60 0.15 -5.06 1.08
C ILE A 60 0.13 -4.41 -0.31
N LEU A 61 1.28 -3.93 -0.80
CA LEU A 61 1.38 -3.28 -2.10
C LEU A 61 1.04 -4.25 -3.23
N ASP A 62 1.55 -5.47 -3.18
CA ASP A 62 1.28 -6.50 -4.18
C ASP A 62 -0.22 -6.83 -4.26
N LEU A 63 -0.88 -6.96 -3.11
CA LEU A 63 -2.33 -7.15 -3.01
C LEU A 63 -3.13 -5.96 -3.55
N VAL A 64 -2.71 -4.72 -3.25
CA VAL A 64 -3.36 -3.50 -3.73
C VAL A 64 -3.19 -3.36 -5.25
N ILE A 65 -2.01 -3.65 -5.78
CA ILE A 65 -1.71 -3.67 -7.21
C ILE A 65 -2.54 -4.75 -7.91
N SER A 66 -2.62 -5.95 -7.34
CA SER A 66 -3.39 -7.08 -7.89
C SER A 66 -4.90 -6.81 -7.93
N LYS A 67 -5.43 -6.03 -6.99
CA LYS A 67 -6.84 -5.57 -6.99
C LYS A 67 -7.14 -4.53 -8.07
N GLY A 68 -6.12 -3.89 -8.66
CA GLY A 68 -6.23 -2.95 -9.77
C GLY A 68 -6.06 -1.48 -9.40
N GLU A 69 -6.27 -0.60 -10.39
CA GLU A 69 -5.90 0.80 -10.27
C GLU A 69 -6.76 1.59 -9.26
N GLU A 70 -8.05 1.24 -9.15
CA GLU A 70 -8.97 1.88 -8.20
C GLU A 70 -8.57 1.60 -6.74
N ALA A 71 -8.00 0.42 -6.49
CA ALA A 71 -7.46 0.01 -5.21
C ALA A 71 -6.23 0.85 -4.85
N CYS A 72 -5.30 0.93 -5.80
CA CYS A 72 -4.11 1.75 -5.70
C CYS A 72 -4.45 3.21 -5.39
N TYR A 73 -5.47 3.76 -6.05
CA TYR A 73 -5.89 5.14 -5.85
C TYR A 73 -6.45 5.39 -4.45
N LYS A 74 -7.30 4.49 -3.93
CA LYS A 74 -7.82 4.58 -2.55
C LYS A 74 -6.70 4.48 -1.52
N PHE A 75 -5.76 3.57 -1.72
CA PHE A 75 -4.59 3.42 -0.86
C PHE A 75 -3.73 4.68 -0.83
N LEU A 76 -3.40 5.25 -1.99
CA LEU A 76 -2.63 6.50 -2.06
C LEU A 76 -3.38 7.67 -1.43
N LYS A 77 -4.70 7.75 -1.59
CA LYS A 77 -5.51 8.80 -0.96
C LYS A 77 -5.49 8.72 0.57
N ILE A 78 -5.40 7.52 1.14
CA ILE A 78 -5.25 7.30 2.59
C ILE A 78 -3.85 7.72 3.04
N LEU A 79 -2.81 7.36 2.29
CA LEU A 79 -1.43 7.76 2.54
C LEU A 79 -1.25 9.28 2.51
N ASP A 80 -1.79 9.92 1.47
CA ASP A 80 -1.73 11.38 1.30
C ASP A 80 -2.44 12.11 2.44
N LYS A 81 -3.56 11.57 2.94
CA LYS A 81 -4.31 12.10 4.08
C LYS A 81 -3.58 12.01 5.43
N LYS A 82 -2.57 11.15 5.53
CA LYS A 82 -1.79 10.88 6.75
C LYS A 82 -0.40 11.55 6.72
N ARG A 83 -0.12 12.36 5.69
CA ARG A 83 1.13 13.14 5.56
C ARG A 83 1.15 14.36 6.47
#